data_AF-A0AAD7SII1-F1
#
_entry.id   AF-A0AAD7SII1-F1
#
_cell.length_a   1.000
_cell.length_b   1.000
_cell.length_c   1.000
_cell.angle_alpha   90.00
_cell.angle_beta   90.00
_cell.angle_gamma   90.00
#
_symmetry.space_group_name_H-M   'P 1'
#
loop_
_entity.id
_entity.type
_entity.pdbx_description
1 polymer ?
#
loop_
_entity_poly.entity_id
_entity_poly.type
_entity_poly.pdbx_seq_one_letter_code
_entity_poly.pdbx_strand_id
1 'polypeptide(L)'
;MVLPISLSWNSSQHSAPALIDSGAAEDLINLHLARQLQIPLVTLDSPLSVTALDSKPLGSNAITQRTIPLQENGWDAPEKSTCC
;
A
#
# COMPACT_ATOMS: atom_id res chain seq x y z
N MET A 1 -13.60 -6.65 3.56
CA MET A 1 -13.72 -7.71 2.51
C MET A 1 -12.32 -7.96 1.95
N VAL A 2 -11.96 -9.21 1.62
CA VAL A 2 -10.68 -9.51 0.94
C VAL A 2 -10.97 -9.74 -0.54
N LEU A 3 -10.23 -9.07 -1.42
CA LEU A 3 -10.32 -9.25 -2.86
C LEU A 3 -8.95 -9.59 -3.46
N PRO A 4 -8.89 -10.47 -4.47
CA PRO A 4 -7.67 -10.63 -5.24
C PRO A 4 -7.47 -9.40 -6.14
N ILE A 5 -6.31 -8.76 -6.01
CA ILE A 5 -5.86 -7.70 -6.91
C ILE A 5 -4.59 -8.14 -7.63
N SER A 6 -4.25 -7.41 -8.68
CA SER A 6 -3.01 -7.54 -9.42
C SER A 6 -2.20 -6.26 -9.30
N LEU A 7 -1.04 -6.35 -8.65
CA LEU A 7 -0.05 -5.27 -8.56
C LEU A 7 0.92 -5.36 -9.74
N SER A 8 1.19 -4.25 -10.41
CA SER A 8 2.07 -4.22 -11.57
C SER A 8 3.05 -3.03 -11.54
N TRP A 9 4.32 -3.30 -11.82
CA TRP A 9 5.41 -2.32 -11.96
C TRP A 9 6.53 -2.89 -12.84
N ASN A 10 7.28 -2.05 -13.57
CA ASN A 10 8.44 -2.46 -14.38
C ASN A 10 8.23 -3.76 -15.19
N SER A 11 7.07 -3.87 -15.87
CA SER A 11 6.66 -5.07 -16.65
C SER A 11 6.44 -6.36 -15.85
N SER A 12 6.52 -6.31 -14.52
CA SER A 12 6.17 -7.40 -13.61
C SER A 12 4.73 -7.26 -13.14
N GLN A 13 4.07 -8.39 -12.91
CA GLN A 13 2.69 -8.46 -12.46
C GLN A 13 2.54 -9.56 -11.40
N HIS A 14 1.94 -9.22 -10.27
CA HIS A 14 1.83 -10.11 -9.12
C HIS A 14 0.42 -10.08 -8.54
N SER A 15 -0.16 -11.25 -8.27
CA SER A 15 -1.44 -11.34 -7.59
C SER A 15 -1.23 -11.25 -6.07
N ALA A 16 -2.05 -10.45 -5.40
CA ALA A 16 -2.04 -10.29 -3.95
C ALA A 16 -3.47 -10.17 -3.40
N PRO A 17 -3.75 -10.67 -2.18
CA PRO A 17 -4.98 -10.36 -1.48
C PRO A 17 -4.92 -8.91 -0.95
N ALA A 18 -5.98 -8.14 -1.19
CA ALA A 18 -6.16 -6.79 -0.64
C ALA A 18 -7.38 -6.72 0.26
N LEU A 19 -7.31 -5.86 1.27
CA LEU A 19 -8.44 -5.50 2.12
C LEU A 19 -9.05 -4.20 1.62
N ILE A 20 -10.36 -4.19 1.38
CA ILE A 20 -11.08 -2.95 1.11
C ILE A 20 -11.44 -2.31 2.44
N ASP A 21 -10.88 -1.13 2.69
CA ASP A 21 -11.11 -0.30 3.87
C ASP A 21 -11.45 1.13 3.45
N SER A 22 -12.74 1.47 3.39
CA SER A 22 -13.19 2.83 3.07
C SER A 22 -12.85 3.86 4.17
N GLY A 23 -12.37 3.40 5.34
CA GLY A 23 -11.90 4.26 6.42
C GLY A 23 -10.41 4.61 6.31
N ALA A 24 -9.68 3.99 5.38
CA ALA A 24 -8.28 4.31 5.14
C ALA A 24 -8.16 5.57 4.28
N ALA A 25 -7.27 6.48 4.67
CA ALA A 25 -6.96 7.68 3.89
C ALA A 25 -6.01 7.38 2.72
N GLU A 26 -5.20 6.33 2.85
CA GLU A 26 -4.17 5.94 1.90
C GLU A 26 -4.17 4.42 1.72
N ASP A 27 -3.73 3.96 0.55
CA ASP A 27 -3.52 2.53 0.30
C ASP A 27 -2.20 2.09 0.93
N LEU A 28 -2.26 1.05 1.76
CA LEU A 28 -1.10 0.54 2.52
C LEU A 28 -0.73 -0.87 2.08
N ILE A 29 0.57 -1.11 1.91
CA ILE A 29 1.12 -2.44 1.65
C ILE A 29 1.99 -2.91 2.81
N ASN A 30 1.95 -4.21 3.08
CA ASN A 30 2.86 -4.80 4.03
C ASN A 30 4.32 -4.66 3.55
N LEU A 31 5.19 -4.05 4.37
CA LEU A 31 6.59 -3.81 4.03
C LEU A 31 7.38 -5.10 3.72
N HIS A 32 7.07 -6.22 4.40
CA HIS A 32 7.70 -7.50 4.10
C HIS A 32 7.30 -8.00 2.71
N LEU A 33 6.01 -7.89 2.36
CA LEU A 33 5.52 -8.24 1.02
C LEU A 33 6.17 -7.37 -0.06
N ALA A 34 6.22 -6.05 0.14
CA ALA A 34 6.86 -5.13 -0.82
C ALA A 34 8.34 -5.50 -1.08
N ARG A 35 9.07 -5.89 -0.01
CA ARG A 35 10.46 -6.36 -0.12
C ARG A 35 10.58 -7.73 -0.79
N GLN A 36 9.70 -8.68 -0.48
CA GLN A 36 9.67 -10.00 -1.13
C GLN A 36 9.41 -9.88 -2.63
N LEU A 37 8.51 -8.98 -3.01
CA LEU A 37 8.19 -8.66 -4.39
C LEU A 37 9.26 -7.78 -5.07
N GLN A 38 10.26 -7.29 -4.33
CA GLN A 38 11.29 -6.39 -4.85
C GLN A 38 10.71 -5.11 -5.47
N ILE A 39 9.60 -4.61 -4.91
CA ILE A 39 9.02 -3.32 -5.30
C ILE A 39 10.01 -2.21 -4.86
N PRO A 40 10.40 -1.28 -5.75
CA PRO A 40 11.24 -0.16 -5.37
C PRO A 40 10.57 0.69 -4.28
N LEU A 41 11.30 0.94 -3.18
CA LEU A 41 10.87 1.76 -2.06
C LEU A 41 11.66 3.08 -2.03
N VAL A 42 10.95 4.17 -1.82
CA VAL A 42 11.51 5.53 -1.66
C VAL A 42 11.28 5.98 -0.23
N THR A 43 12.33 6.39 0.47
CA THR A 43 12.21 7.00 1.79
C THR A 43 11.51 8.35 1.69
N LEU A 44 10.57 8.61 2.58
CA LEU A 44 9.88 9.88 2.67
C LEU A 44 10.76 10.92 3.38
N ASP A 45 10.81 12.13 2.85
CA ASP A 45 11.49 13.26 3.50
C ASP A 45 10.84 13.65 4.84
N SER A 46 9.55 13.37 4.97
CA SER A 46 8.77 13.56 6.19
C SER A 46 7.88 12.34 6.44
N PRO A 47 8.02 11.64 7.57
CA PRO A 47 7.18 10.49 7.89
C PRO A 47 5.70 10.86 8.02
N LEU A 48 4.82 9.96 7.59
CA LEU A 48 3.36 10.11 7.74
C LEU A 48 2.90 9.46 9.04
N SER A 49 2.24 10.22 9.90
CA SER A 49 1.64 9.69 11.12
C SER A 49 0.43 8.81 10.78
N VAL A 50 0.38 7.61 11.37
CA VAL A 50 -0.73 6.67 11.16
C VAL A 50 -1.38 6.36 12.49
N THR A 51 -2.69 6.57 12.59
CA THR A 51 -3.48 6.25 13.78
C THR A 51 -4.65 5.35 13.42
N ALA A 52 -4.88 4.33 14.24
CA ALA A 52 -6.10 3.53 14.15
C ALA A 52 -7.31 4.30 14.73
N LEU A 53 -8.53 3.84 14.44
CA LEU A 53 -9.77 4.46 14.93
C LEU A 53 -9.88 4.48 16.46
N ASP A 54 -9.25 3.54 17.16
CA ASP A 54 -9.17 3.53 18.62
C ASP A 54 -8.04 4.43 19.16
N SER A 55 -7.49 5.30 18.31
CA SER A 55 -6.34 6.18 18.56
C SER A 55 -5.06 5.44 18.95
N LYS A 56 -5.01 4.10 18.78
CA LYS A 56 -3.78 3.35 19.02
C LYS A 56 -2.84 3.43 17.83
N PRO A 57 -1.53 3.26 18.09
CA PRO A 57 -0.57 3.17 17.02
C PRO A 57 -0.75 1.98 16.10
N LEU A 58 -0.67 2.22 14.79
CA LEU A 58 -0.35 1.16 13.84
C LEU A 58 1.18 1.01 13.81
N GLY A 59 1.69 -0.03 14.47
CA GLY A 59 3.13 -0.32 14.55
C GLY A 59 3.93 0.82 15.19
N SER A 60 4.92 1.35 14.46
CA SER A 60 5.77 2.49 14.87
C SER A 60 5.07 3.85 14.79
N ASN A 61 3.76 3.89 14.50
CA ASN A 61 2.97 5.12 14.38
C ASN A 61 3.33 6.00 13.18
N ALA A 62 4.23 5.53 12.31
CA ALA A 62 4.76 6.32 11.21
C ALA A 62 5.07 5.44 10.00
N ILE A 63 4.64 5.89 8.83
CA ILE A 63 5.12 5.39 7.53
C ILE A 63 6.31 6.24 7.12
N THR A 64 7.41 5.59 6.79
CA THR A 64 8.69 6.23 6.44
C THR A 64 9.13 5.95 5.01
N GLN A 65 8.45 5.04 4.32
CA GLN A 65 8.75 4.64 2.95
C GLN A 65 7.46 4.67 2.14
N ARG A 66 7.59 4.84 0.83
CA ARG A 66 6.50 4.62 -0.14
C ARG A 66 7.00 3.77 -1.29
N THR A 67 6.10 3.07 -1.96
CA THR A 67 6.44 2.42 -3.23
C THR A 67 6.57 3.45 -4.37
N ILE A 68 7.15 3.04 -5.50
CA ILE A 68 6.87 3.72 -6.77
C ILE A 68 5.40 3.54 -7.15
N PRO A 69 4.82 4.39 -8.01
CA PRO A 69 3.43 4.19 -8.46
C PRO A 69 3.21 2.77 -8.99
N LEU A 70 2.21 2.09 -8.44
CA LEU A 70 1.80 0.74 -8.85
C LEU A 70 0.55 0.85 -9.73
N GLN A 71 0.41 -0.08 -10.67
CA GLN A 71 -0.87 -0.30 -11.34
C GLN A 71 -1.59 -1.45 -10.64
N GLU A 72 -2.75 -1.14 -10.06
CA GLU A 72 -3.61 -2.10 -9.38
C GLU A 72 -4.82 -2.41 -10.26
N ASN A 73 -4.99 -3.67 -10.63
CA ASN A 73 -6.12 -4.14 -11.45
C ASN A 73 -6.91 -5.21 -10.67
N GLY A 74 -8.23 -5.28 -10.85
CA GLY A 74 -9.09 -6.28 -10.19
C GLY A 74 -10.22 -5.70 -9.33
N TRP A 75 -10.31 -4.37 -9.26
CA TRP A 75 -11.41 -3.60 -8.69
C TRP A 75 -11.60 -2.32 -9.52
N ASP A 76 -12.83 -1.93 -9.84
CA ASP A 76 -13.13 -0.69 -10.59
C ASP A 76 -12.96 0.54 -9.66
N ALA A 77 -11.74 0.78 -9.17
CA ALA A 77 -11.41 2.03 -8.50
C ALA A 77 -11.19 3.12 -9.57
N PRO A 78 -11.84 4.29 -9.45
CA PRO A 78 -11.43 5.46 -10.21
C PRO A 78 -10.11 5.95 -9.61
N GLU A 79 -9.07 6.04 -10.44
CA GLU A 79 -7.75 6.63 -10.18
C GLU A 79 -6.59 5.69 -9.79
N LYS A 80 -5.38 6.09 -10.22
CA LYS A 80 -4.12 5.39 -9.98
C LYS A 80 -3.72 5.55 -8.52
N SER A 81 -3.87 4.51 -7.73
CA SER A 81 -3.41 4.46 -6.34
C SER A 81 -1.89 4.52 -6.25
N THR A 82 -1.37 5.36 -5.35
CA THR A 82 0.04 5.31 -4.93
C THR A 82 0.08 4.69 -3.54
N CYS A 83 0.66 3.49 -3.44
CA CYS A 83 0.69 2.76 -2.19
C CYS A 83 1.89 3.18 -1.32
N CYS A 84 1.63 3.49 -0.05
CA CYS A 84 2.65 3.83 0.94
C CYS A 84 3.18 2.58 1.67
#